data_AF-A0A7J4JRL7-F1
#
_entry.id   AF-A0A7J4JRL7-F1
#
_cell.length_a   1.000
_cell.length_b   1.000
_cell.length_c   1.000
_cell.angle_alpha   90.00
_cell.angle_beta   90.00
_cell.angle_gamma   90.00
#
_symmetry.space_group_name_H-M   'P 1'
#
loop_
_entity.id
_entity.type
_entity.pdbx_description
1 polymer ?
#
loop_
_entity_poly.entity_id
_entity_poly.type
_entity_poly.pdbx_seq_one_letter_code
_entity_poly.pdbx_strand_id
1 'polypeptide(L)'
;MAIRRGLGGLEARTIADLAAEGKTLFTLGDLQAKLGSRLKARKMASKLVKKQWLERLARGVYLGLELSAGSRPKWTEDRYYIASKLASPCYIGFYNALHKYAWTEQVPLVVNTIVTSPLKNRVIHGVEYRFIAVTKRKFFGRVKIVERGHEIEFSDPEKTIVDALDRPEYCGGMEEVAKALFIAKETLDFPKVVSYAERSGNGAVLKRLGFLCEMMGVPLSGEIVRRIKLKATKGYALLSPRGKREGRHSSRWGLLVNVDLTKEKALA
;
A
#
# COMPACT_ATOMS: atom_id res chain seq x y z
N MET A 1 -26.29 -25.99 0.50
CA MET A 1 -26.04 -24.57 0.12
C MET A 1 -27.37 -23.90 -0.14
N ALA A 2 -27.56 -22.66 0.34
CA ALA A 2 -28.85 -21.97 0.24
C ALA A 2 -29.05 -21.38 -1.17
N ILE A 3 -30.19 -21.70 -1.78
CA ILE A 3 -30.65 -21.12 -3.05
C ILE A 3 -30.83 -19.60 -2.86
N ARG A 4 -30.31 -18.78 -3.79
CA ARG A 4 -30.52 -17.32 -3.76
C ARG A 4 -32.02 -17.03 -3.75
N ARG A 5 -32.47 -16.21 -2.81
CA ARG A 5 -33.90 -15.85 -2.72
C ARG A 5 -34.21 -14.73 -3.69
N GLY A 6 -35.44 -14.68 -4.20
CA GLY A 6 -35.89 -13.64 -5.12
C GLY A 6 -35.71 -12.22 -4.57
N LEU A 7 -35.40 -11.28 -5.46
CA LEU A 7 -35.30 -9.86 -5.18
C LEU A 7 -36.68 -9.19 -5.28
N GLY A 8 -36.99 -8.27 -4.37
CA GLY A 8 -38.10 -7.34 -4.55
C GLY A 8 -37.74 -6.24 -5.55
N GLY A 9 -38.73 -5.50 -6.07
CA GLY A 9 -38.50 -4.49 -7.12
C GLY A 9 -37.46 -3.42 -6.77
N LEU A 10 -37.50 -2.88 -5.55
CA LEU A 10 -36.50 -1.90 -5.08
C LEU A 10 -35.10 -2.53 -4.92
N GLU A 11 -35.03 -3.78 -4.48
CA GLU A 11 -33.78 -4.51 -4.29
C GLU A 11 -33.11 -4.78 -5.66
N ALA A 12 -33.88 -5.23 -6.63
CA ALA A 12 -33.44 -5.47 -8.01
C ALA A 12 -32.94 -4.17 -8.67
N ARG A 13 -33.72 -3.08 -8.56
CA ARG A 13 -33.33 -1.77 -9.09
C ARG A 13 -32.03 -1.27 -8.48
N THR A 14 -31.89 -1.36 -7.14
CA THR A 14 -30.68 -0.89 -6.46
C THR A 14 -29.43 -1.66 -6.91
N ILE A 15 -29.52 -2.99 -7.07
CA ILE A 15 -28.39 -3.80 -7.56
C ILE A 15 -28.08 -3.46 -9.02
N ALA A 16 -29.10 -3.35 -9.87
CA ALA A 16 -28.94 -3.01 -11.28
C ALA A 16 -28.27 -1.64 -11.45
N ASP A 17 -28.68 -0.64 -10.68
CA ASP A 17 -28.09 0.70 -10.73
C ASP A 17 -26.61 0.69 -10.32
N LEU A 18 -26.24 -0.09 -9.30
CA LEU A 18 -24.84 -0.24 -8.88
C LEU A 18 -24.01 -0.97 -9.94
N ALA A 19 -24.57 -2.01 -10.56
CA ALA A 19 -23.92 -2.74 -11.63
C ALA A 19 -23.73 -1.86 -12.89
N ALA A 20 -24.71 -1.02 -13.24
CA ALA A 20 -24.62 -0.08 -14.35
C ALA A 20 -23.53 0.99 -14.15
N GLU A 21 -23.18 1.30 -12.90
CA GLU A 21 -22.04 2.16 -12.54
C GLU A 21 -20.69 1.42 -12.57
N GLY A 22 -20.66 0.14 -12.96
CA GLY A 22 -19.46 -0.69 -12.88
C GLY A 22 -19.04 -1.03 -11.44
N LYS A 23 -19.92 -0.83 -10.45
CA LYS A 23 -19.62 -1.07 -9.04
C LYS A 23 -20.03 -2.49 -8.64
N THR A 24 -19.09 -3.40 -8.76
CA THR A 24 -19.16 -4.75 -8.17
C THR A 24 -18.86 -4.72 -6.67
N LEU A 25 -17.94 -3.86 -6.23
CA LEU A 25 -17.65 -3.59 -4.82
C LEU A 25 -18.13 -2.21 -4.41
N PHE A 26 -18.89 -2.13 -3.32
CA PHE A 26 -19.48 -0.87 -2.87
C PHE A 26 -19.59 -0.77 -1.35
N THR A 27 -19.73 0.47 -0.89
CA THR A 27 -19.80 0.82 0.53
C THR A 27 -21.24 1.01 0.98
N LEU A 28 -21.45 1.08 2.29
CA LEU A 28 -22.73 1.53 2.84
C LEU A 28 -23.05 2.98 2.41
N GLY A 29 -22.01 3.78 2.12
CA GLY A 29 -22.16 5.13 1.58
C GLY A 29 -22.79 5.14 0.19
N ASP A 30 -22.38 4.23 -0.69
CA ASP A 30 -22.96 4.08 -2.03
C ASP A 30 -24.46 3.73 -1.95
N LEU A 31 -24.82 2.76 -1.10
CA LEU A 31 -26.23 2.42 -0.86
C LEU A 31 -27.01 3.59 -0.24
N GLN A 32 -26.38 4.36 0.64
CA GLN A 32 -26.99 5.54 1.23
C GLN A 32 -27.24 6.63 0.19
N ALA A 33 -26.31 6.83 -0.75
CA ALA A 33 -26.48 7.77 -1.86
C ALA A 33 -27.67 7.39 -2.75
N LYS A 34 -27.86 6.08 -3.03
CA LYS A 34 -29.00 5.58 -3.82
C LYS A 34 -30.34 5.65 -3.08
N LEU A 35 -30.35 5.39 -1.78
CA LEU A 35 -31.59 5.23 -1.00
C LEU A 35 -31.97 6.48 -0.18
N GLY A 36 -31.13 7.51 -0.18
CA GLY A 36 -31.32 8.77 0.55
C GLY A 36 -31.31 8.65 2.08
N SER A 37 -31.07 7.46 2.63
CA SER A 37 -31.14 7.22 4.07
C SER A 37 -30.20 6.11 4.52
N ARG A 38 -29.42 6.41 5.56
CA ARG A 38 -28.50 5.46 6.19
C ARG A 38 -29.22 4.25 6.79
N LEU A 39 -30.42 4.46 7.35
CA LEU A 39 -31.24 3.38 7.90
C LEU A 39 -31.74 2.46 6.80
N LYS A 40 -32.27 3.03 5.70
CA LYS A 40 -32.70 2.27 4.52
C LYS A 40 -31.53 1.48 3.92
N ALA A 41 -30.36 2.10 3.78
CA ALA A 41 -29.15 1.45 3.28
C ALA A 41 -28.72 0.25 4.14
N ARG A 42 -28.73 0.38 5.47
CA ARG A 42 -28.41 -0.74 6.38
C ARG A 42 -29.40 -1.88 6.26
N LYS A 43 -30.71 -1.56 6.24
CA LYS A 43 -31.77 -2.57 6.06
C LYS A 43 -31.64 -3.27 4.70
N MET A 44 -31.40 -2.51 3.63
CA MET A 44 -31.19 -3.04 2.28
C MET A 44 -29.99 -3.99 2.24
N ALA A 45 -28.81 -3.54 2.71
CA ALA A 45 -27.61 -4.36 2.74
C ALA A 45 -27.83 -5.66 3.52
N SER A 46 -28.46 -5.58 4.71
CA SER A 46 -28.76 -6.76 5.52
C SER A 46 -29.70 -7.74 4.81
N LYS A 47 -30.72 -7.24 4.11
CA LYS A 47 -31.64 -8.07 3.32
C LYS A 47 -30.90 -8.77 2.18
N LEU A 48 -30.12 -8.03 1.40
CA LEU A 48 -29.40 -8.57 0.25
C LEU A 48 -28.33 -9.59 0.65
N VAL A 49 -27.64 -9.38 1.79
CA VAL A 49 -26.72 -10.38 2.36
C VAL A 49 -27.49 -11.65 2.77
N LYS A 50 -28.63 -11.51 3.48
CA LYS A 50 -29.47 -12.66 3.86
C LYS A 50 -30.01 -13.42 2.65
N LYS A 51 -30.27 -12.72 1.54
CA LYS A 51 -30.72 -13.29 0.27
C LYS A 51 -29.59 -13.81 -0.62
N GLN A 52 -28.32 -13.67 -0.20
CA GLN A 52 -27.13 -14.11 -0.94
C GLN A 52 -26.97 -13.39 -2.30
N TRP A 53 -27.32 -12.11 -2.34
CA TRP A 53 -27.00 -11.22 -3.46
C TRP A 53 -25.79 -10.34 -3.17
N LEU A 54 -25.48 -10.13 -1.89
CA LEU A 54 -24.27 -9.48 -1.44
C LEU A 54 -23.49 -10.38 -0.49
N GLU A 55 -22.17 -10.29 -0.57
CA GLU A 55 -21.28 -10.70 0.50
C GLU A 55 -20.81 -9.48 1.28
N ARG A 56 -20.65 -9.63 2.58
CA ARG A 56 -20.09 -8.59 3.44
C ARG A 56 -18.61 -8.87 3.68
N LEU A 57 -17.74 -8.12 3.00
CA LEU A 57 -16.28 -8.23 3.18
C LEU A 57 -15.82 -7.57 4.48
N ALA A 58 -16.47 -6.46 4.86
CA ALA A 58 -16.16 -5.73 6.09
C ALA A 58 -17.36 -4.92 6.59
N ARG A 59 -17.20 -4.27 7.76
CA ARG A 59 -18.21 -3.33 8.24
C ARG A 59 -18.41 -2.20 7.24
N GLY A 60 -19.55 -2.26 6.53
CA GLY A 60 -19.94 -1.23 5.57
C GLY A 60 -19.29 -1.36 4.19
N VAL A 61 -18.67 -2.51 3.88
CA VAL A 61 -18.14 -2.82 2.55
C VAL A 61 -18.73 -4.15 2.10
N TYR A 62 -19.30 -4.15 0.90
CA TYR A 62 -20.08 -5.24 0.35
C TYR A 62 -19.65 -5.53 -1.08
N LEU A 63 -19.60 -6.81 -1.40
CA LEU A 63 -19.34 -7.32 -2.74
C LEU A 63 -20.67 -7.81 -3.35
N GLY A 64 -20.98 -7.30 -4.54
CA GLY A 64 -22.05 -7.76 -5.41
C GLY A 64 -21.76 -9.17 -5.92
N LEU A 65 -22.68 -10.10 -5.71
CA LEU A 65 -22.52 -11.46 -6.19
C LEU A 65 -23.11 -11.56 -7.59
N GLU A 66 -22.24 -11.62 -8.60
CA GLU A 66 -22.67 -11.80 -9.99
C GLU A 66 -23.36 -13.17 -10.19
N LEU A 67 -24.34 -13.21 -11.09
CA LEU A 67 -25.00 -14.46 -11.50
C LEU A 67 -24.14 -15.26 -12.49
N SER A 68 -23.37 -14.55 -13.34
CA SER A 68 -22.40 -15.09 -14.30
C SER A 68 -21.35 -16.00 -13.67
N ALA A 69 -21.01 -15.75 -12.41
CA ALA A 69 -20.03 -16.53 -11.66
C ALA A 69 -20.52 -17.94 -11.26
N GLY A 70 -21.75 -18.31 -11.63
CA GLY A 70 -22.33 -19.63 -11.40
C GLY A 70 -22.56 -19.95 -9.92
N SER A 71 -22.76 -21.24 -9.60
CA SER A 71 -22.98 -21.74 -8.24
C SER A 71 -21.72 -21.75 -7.37
N ARG A 72 -20.55 -21.43 -7.94
CA ARG A 72 -19.25 -21.28 -7.26
C ARG A 72 -18.59 -19.98 -7.72
N PRO A 73 -18.93 -18.83 -7.12
CA PRO A 73 -18.33 -17.57 -7.53
C PRO A 73 -16.81 -17.63 -7.31
N LYS A 74 -16.04 -17.55 -8.40
CA LYS A 74 -14.61 -17.26 -8.33
C LYS A 74 -14.47 -15.74 -8.22
N TRP A 75 -13.88 -15.28 -7.12
CA TRP A 75 -13.70 -13.87 -6.80
C TRP A 75 -12.73 -13.22 -7.81
N THR A 76 -13.22 -12.27 -8.59
CA THR A 76 -12.48 -11.63 -9.69
C THR A 76 -11.99 -10.22 -9.38
N GLU A 77 -12.50 -9.60 -8.31
CA GLU A 77 -12.16 -8.22 -7.97
C GLU A 77 -10.69 -8.03 -7.65
N ASP A 78 -10.17 -6.87 -8.07
CA ASP A 78 -8.79 -6.52 -7.83
C ASP A 78 -8.54 -6.35 -6.32
N ARG A 79 -7.48 -6.99 -5.82
CA ARG A 79 -7.14 -6.94 -4.40
C ARG A 79 -6.86 -5.51 -3.92
N TYR A 80 -6.29 -4.66 -4.76
CA TYR A 80 -6.03 -3.26 -4.43
C TYR A 80 -7.32 -2.44 -4.44
N TYR A 81 -8.28 -2.79 -5.30
CA TYR A 81 -9.60 -2.15 -5.30
C TYR A 81 -10.37 -2.48 -4.01
N ILE A 82 -10.29 -3.73 -3.54
CA ILE A 82 -10.83 -4.10 -2.23
C ILE A 82 -10.19 -3.24 -1.13
N ALA A 83 -8.86 -3.11 -1.12
CA ALA A 83 -8.16 -2.29 -0.12
C ALA A 83 -8.64 -0.82 -0.12
N SER A 84 -8.86 -0.22 -1.30
CA SER A 84 -9.32 1.17 -1.42
C SER A 84 -10.73 1.41 -0.88
N LYS A 85 -11.58 0.38 -0.84
CA LYS A 85 -12.91 0.45 -0.21
C LYS A 85 -12.89 0.12 1.27
N LEU A 86 -11.90 -0.63 1.75
CA LEU A 86 -11.74 -0.97 3.17
C LEU A 86 -11.25 0.21 4.01
N ALA A 87 -10.54 1.17 3.40
CA ALA A 87 -9.96 2.32 4.08
C ALA A 87 -10.06 3.60 3.23
N SER A 88 -10.36 4.73 3.87
CA SER A 88 -10.31 6.04 3.22
C SER A 88 -10.04 7.15 4.27
N PRO A 89 -9.15 8.12 3.99
CA PRO A 89 -8.24 8.16 2.84
C PRO A 89 -7.14 7.09 2.96
N CYS A 90 -6.70 6.52 1.83
CA CYS A 90 -5.61 5.55 1.79
C CYS A 90 -4.86 5.55 0.45
N TYR A 91 -3.69 4.90 0.42
CA TYR A 91 -3.01 4.50 -0.81
C TYR A 91 -2.28 3.16 -0.61
N ILE A 92 -2.00 2.46 -1.71
CA ILE A 92 -1.22 1.24 -1.72
C ILE A 92 0.27 1.58 -1.80
N GLY A 93 1.10 0.95 -0.97
CA GLY A 93 2.52 1.28 -0.92
C GLY A 93 3.39 0.10 -0.48
N PHE A 94 4.61 0.40 -0.06
CA PHE A 94 5.61 -0.59 0.35
C PHE A 94 5.80 -1.67 -0.71
N TYR A 95 5.84 -2.96 -0.33
CA TYR A 95 6.15 -4.04 -1.26
C TYR A 95 5.20 -4.09 -2.47
N ASN A 96 3.94 -3.70 -2.30
CA ASN A 96 2.95 -3.68 -3.37
C ASN A 96 3.27 -2.62 -4.42
N ALA A 97 3.78 -1.45 -4.01
CA ALA A 97 4.24 -0.42 -4.93
C ALA A 97 5.58 -0.79 -5.57
N LEU A 98 6.52 -1.38 -4.82
CA LEU A 98 7.76 -1.92 -5.41
C LEU A 98 7.45 -2.91 -6.54
N HIS A 99 6.54 -3.86 -6.30
CA HIS A 99 6.11 -4.81 -7.31
C HIS A 99 5.38 -4.13 -8.47
N LYS A 100 4.51 -3.14 -8.19
CA LYS A 100 3.80 -2.40 -9.23
C LYS A 100 4.75 -1.67 -10.18
N TYR A 101 5.89 -1.19 -9.68
CA TYR A 101 6.92 -0.52 -10.47
C TYR A 101 8.00 -1.46 -11.02
N ALA A 102 7.83 -2.79 -10.89
CA ALA A 102 8.79 -3.79 -11.31
C ALA A 102 10.19 -3.63 -10.65
N TRP A 103 10.24 -3.13 -9.41
CA TRP A 103 11.47 -3.00 -8.62
C TRP A 103 11.70 -4.18 -7.68
N THR A 104 10.91 -5.23 -7.86
CA THR A 104 11.05 -6.54 -7.23
C THR A 104 10.44 -7.58 -8.15
N GLU A 105 11.02 -8.78 -8.15
CA GLU A 105 10.48 -9.96 -8.82
C GLU A 105 9.50 -10.73 -7.90
N GLN A 106 9.50 -10.42 -6.60
CA GLN A 106 8.66 -11.11 -5.64
C GLN A 106 7.23 -10.58 -5.70
N VAL A 107 6.28 -11.51 -5.85
CA VAL A 107 4.85 -11.19 -5.81
C VAL A 107 4.40 -11.04 -4.35
N PRO A 108 3.98 -9.85 -3.90
CA PRO A 108 3.59 -9.67 -2.50
C PRO A 108 2.31 -10.43 -2.20
N LEU A 109 2.29 -11.24 -1.14
CA LEU A 109 1.10 -11.98 -0.69
C LEU A 109 0.15 -11.15 0.18
N VAL A 110 0.67 -10.06 0.75
CA VAL A 110 -0.05 -9.12 1.61
C VAL A 110 -0.30 -7.82 0.84
N VAL A 111 -1.48 -7.23 1.00
CA VAL A 111 -1.78 -5.88 0.51
C VAL A 111 -1.49 -4.87 1.62
N ASN A 112 -0.39 -4.14 1.48
CA ASN A 112 0.01 -3.07 2.36
C ASN A 112 -0.68 -1.75 1.94
N THR A 113 -1.52 -1.23 2.83
CA THR A 113 -2.31 -0.03 2.60
C THR A 113 -1.96 1.02 3.65
N ILE A 114 -1.51 2.18 3.21
CA ILE A 114 -1.16 3.29 4.09
C ILE A 114 -2.43 4.08 4.40
N VAL A 115 -2.61 4.40 5.67
CA VAL A 115 -3.80 5.11 6.18
C VAL A 115 -3.39 6.21 7.15
N THR A 116 -4.28 7.18 7.37
CA THR A 116 -4.05 8.30 8.31
C THR A 116 -4.52 7.99 9.74
N SER A 117 -5.23 6.89 9.94
CA SER A 117 -5.74 6.46 11.25
C SER A 117 -5.63 4.93 11.39
N PRO A 118 -5.37 4.40 12.60
CA PRO A 118 -5.25 2.96 12.82
C PRO A 118 -6.51 2.18 12.39
N LEU A 119 -6.31 1.11 11.63
CA LEU A 119 -7.35 0.17 11.23
C LEU A 119 -6.88 -1.25 11.53
N LYS A 120 -7.83 -2.14 11.86
CA LYS A 120 -7.54 -3.55 12.08
C LYS A 120 -7.25 -4.25 10.74
N ASN A 121 -6.12 -4.93 10.68
CA ASN A 121 -5.78 -5.89 9.63
C ASN A 121 -6.86 -6.97 9.54
N ARG A 122 -7.00 -7.57 8.36
CA ARG A 122 -7.98 -8.63 8.13
C ARG A 122 -7.58 -9.51 6.95
N VAL A 123 -8.17 -10.69 6.89
CA VAL A 123 -8.04 -11.61 5.76
C VAL A 123 -9.39 -11.66 5.05
N ILE A 124 -9.39 -11.43 3.74
CA ILE A 124 -10.59 -11.53 2.88
C ILE A 124 -10.22 -12.41 1.70
N HIS A 125 -11.00 -13.47 1.46
CA HIS A 125 -10.75 -14.46 0.41
C HIS A 125 -9.30 -14.99 0.38
N GLY A 126 -8.69 -15.21 1.54
CA GLY A 126 -7.32 -15.71 1.67
C GLY A 126 -6.21 -14.65 1.48
N VAL A 127 -6.57 -13.39 1.17
CA VAL A 127 -5.62 -12.29 1.03
C VAL A 127 -5.54 -11.50 2.34
N GLU A 128 -4.34 -11.28 2.86
CA GLU A 128 -4.12 -10.41 4.02
C GLU A 128 -4.12 -8.93 3.59
N TYR A 129 -4.95 -8.13 4.24
CA TYR A 129 -5.01 -6.68 4.13
C TYR A 129 -4.41 -6.06 5.38
N ARG A 130 -3.27 -5.40 5.21
CA ARG A 130 -2.49 -4.78 6.27
C ARG A 130 -2.59 -3.26 6.19
N PHE A 131 -3.11 -2.64 7.24
CA PHE A 131 -3.26 -1.19 7.33
C PHE A 131 -2.15 -0.59 8.16
N ILE A 132 -1.36 0.28 7.54
CA ILE A 132 -0.18 0.89 8.14
C ILE A 132 -0.49 2.36 8.38
N ALA A 133 -0.76 2.71 9.64
CA ALA A 133 -1.08 4.08 10.03
C ALA A 133 0.18 4.95 10.04
N VAL A 134 0.12 6.07 9.33
CA VAL A 134 1.18 7.09 9.30
C VAL A 134 0.63 8.45 9.73
N THR A 135 1.53 9.32 10.17
CA THR A 135 1.16 10.70 10.50
C THR A 135 0.76 11.47 9.24
N LYS A 136 -0.05 12.52 9.39
CA LYS A 136 -0.44 13.41 8.27
C LYS A 136 0.79 13.92 7.49
N ARG A 137 1.90 14.20 8.19
CA ARG A 137 3.17 14.63 7.59
C ARG A 137 3.74 13.62 6.59
N LYS A 138 3.54 12.32 6.81
CA LYS A 138 4.03 11.21 5.97
C LYS A 138 3.00 10.74 4.93
N PHE A 139 1.78 11.28 4.94
CA PHE A 139 0.70 10.92 4.03
C PHE A 139 0.67 11.86 2.80
N PHE A 140 1.59 11.65 1.86
CA PHE A 140 1.74 12.43 0.62
C PHE A 140 2.40 11.59 -0.47
N GLY A 141 2.64 12.16 -1.66
CA GLY A 141 3.39 11.48 -2.74
C GLY A 141 2.59 10.30 -3.29
N ARG A 142 1.41 10.59 -3.84
CA ARG A 142 0.44 9.58 -4.28
C ARG A 142 0.06 9.83 -5.72
N VAL A 143 -0.12 8.76 -6.48
CA VAL A 143 -0.53 8.80 -7.88
C VAL A 143 -1.69 7.83 -8.07
N LYS A 144 -2.63 8.22 -8.94
CA LYS A 144 -3.76 7.37 -9.34
C LYS A 144 -3.33 6.49 -10.51
N ILE A 145 -3.57 5.19 -10.39
CA ILE A 145 -3.27 4.20 -11.42
C ILE A 145 -4.53 3.38 -11.66
N VAL A 146 -4.86 3.14 -12.93
CA VAL A 146 -5.96 2.26 -13.31
C VAL A 146 -5.48 0.81 -13.27
N GLU A 147 -6.13 0.00 -12.43
CA GLU A 147 -5.87 -1.44 -12.29
C GLU A 147 -7.18 -2.19 -12.49
N ARG A 148 -7.23 -3.09 -13.48
CA ARG A 148 -8.44 -3.87 -13.84
C ARG A 148 -9.72 -3.02 -13.95
N GLY A 149 -9.60 -1.82 -14.50
CA GLY A 149 -10.72 -0.89 -14.68
C GLY A 149 -11.04 0.01 -13.48
N HIS A 150 -10.33 -0.15 -12.35
CA HIS A 150 -10.53 0.66 -11.15
C HIS A 150 -9.41 1.67 -10.96
N GLU A 151 -9.76 2.92 -10.64
CA GLU A 151 -8.77 3.94 -10.24
C GLU A 151 -8.35 3.73 -8.78
N ILE A 152 -7.05 3.52 -8.56
CA ILE A 152 -6.48 3.20 -7.25
C ILE A 152 -5.29 4.12 -6.97
N GLU A 153 -5.21 4.67 -5.77
CA GLU A 153 -4.04 5.45 -5.33
C GLU A 153 -2.90 4.53 -4.89
N PHE A 154 -1.71 4.74 -5.46
CA PHE A 154 -0.44 4.16 -5.04
C PHE A 154 0.49 5.27 -4.52
N SER A 155 1.50 4.92 -3.70
CA SER A 155 2.64 5.82 -3.49
C SER A 155 3.36 6.03 -4.80
N ASP A 156 3.71 7.27 -5.15
CA ASP A 156 4.50 7.54 -6.34
C ASP A 156 5.92 6.91 -6.24
N PRO A 157 6.68 6.85 -7.35
CA PRO A 157 8.00 6.20 -7.38
C PRO A 157 8.94 6.69 -6.25
N GLU A 158 9.11 8.00 -6.08
CA GLU A 158 10.01 8.56 -5.08
C GLU A 158 9.51 8.32 -3.65
N LYS A 159 8.20 8.45 -3.42
CA LYS A 159 7.61 8.19 -2.12
C LYS A 159 7.75 6.72 -1.72
N THR A 160 7.63 5.81 -2.68
CA THR A 160 7.78 4.37 -2.45
C THR A 160 9.15 4.05 -1.87
N ILE A 161 10.23 4.62 -2.43
CA ILE A 161 11.58 4.45 -1.90
C ILE A 161 11.72 5.07 -0.50
N VAL A 162 11.18 6.27 -0.29
CA VAL A 162 11.23 6.95 1.02
C VAL A 162 10.52 6.13 2.09
N ASP A 163 9.35 5.57 1.79
CA ASP A 163 8.60 4.70 2.70
C ASP A 163 9.33 3.40 2.99
N ALA A 164 9.93 2.79 1.96
CA ALA A 164 10.72 1.59 2.09
C ALA A 164 11.94 1.80 3.01
N LEU A 165 12.65 2.93 2.87
CA LEU A 165 13.78 3.29 3.73
C LEU A 165 13.36 3.62 5.17
N ASP A 166 12.15 4.13 5.37
CA ASP A 166 11.60 4.45 6.71
C ASP A 166 11.15 3.19 7.43
N ARG A 167 10.44 2.29 6.73
CA ARG A 167 9.80 1.07 7.26
C ARG A 167 10.08 -0.15 6.36
N PRO A 168 11.34 -0.61 6.27
CA PRO A 168 11.75 -1.69 5.37
C PRO A 168 11.08 -3.03 5.70
N GLU A 169 10.57 -3.21 6.92
CA GLU A 169 9.84 -4.43 7.30
C GLU A 169 8.58 -4.70 6.46
N TYR A 170 8.04 -3.69 5.78
CA TYR A 170 6.89 -3.83 4.88
C TYR A 170 7.29 -4.06 3.43
N CYS A 171 8.59 -4.11 3.14
CA CYS A 171 9.17 -4.28 1.81
C CYS A 171 10.05 -5.53 1.71
N GLY A 172 10.00 -6.47 2.66
CA GLY A 172 10.89 -7.64 2.67
C GLY A 172 12.22 -7.44 3.40
N GLY A 173 12.44 -6.27 4.02
CA GLY A 173 13.68 -5.96 4.75
C GLY A 173 14.61 -5.05 3.97
N MET A 174 15.76 -4.71 4.57
CA MET A 174 16.66 -3.70 4.00
C MET A 174 17.38 -4.17 2.72
N GLU A 175 17.59 -5.48 2.59
CA GLU A 175 18.13 -6.10 1.37
C GLU A 175 17.26 -5.79 0.16
N GLU A 176 15.96 -6.04 0.28
CA GLU A 176 15.02 -5.78 -0.81
C GLU A 176 14.87 -4.29 -1.13
N VAL A 177 14.99 -3.42 -0.12
CA VAL A 177 15.03 -1.96 -0.35
C VAL A 177 16.29 -1.56 -1.13
N ALA A 178 17.44 -2.18 -0.83
CA ALA A 178 18.67 -1.93 -1.57
C ALA A 178 18.57 -2.43 -3.03
N LYS A 179 18.01 -3.62 -3.24
CA LYS A 179 17.73 -4.18 -4.58
C LYS A 179 16.80 -3.27 -5.37
N ALA A 180 15.68 -2.86 -4.78
CA ALA A 180 14.72 -1.95 -5.40
C ALA A 180 15.36 -0.62 -5.80
N LEU A 181 16.18 -0.02 -4.91
CA LEU A 181 16.90 1.21 -5.20
C LEU A 181 17.87 1.06 -6.39
N PHE A 182 18.56 -0.08 -6.49
CA PHE A 182 19.46 -0.37 -7.59
C PHE A 182 18.75 -0.57 -8.93
N ILE A 183 17.58 -1.24 -8.92
CA ILE A 183 16.75 -1.42 -10.12
C ILE A 183 16.17 -0.07 -10.57
N ALA A 184 15.65 0.71 -9.62
CA ALA A 184 14.96 1.96 -9.88
C ALA A 184 15.86 3.14 -10.26
N LYS A 185 17.20 3.00 -10.13
CA LYS A 185 18.17 4.12 -10.20
C LYS A 185 18.05 5.04 -11.42
N GLU A 186 17.73 4.49 -12.59
CA GLU A 186 17.62 5.28 -13.83
C GLU A 186 16.26 5.99 -13.97
N THR A 187 15.27 5.57 -13.17
CA THR A 187 13.89 6.08 -13.23
C THR A 187 13.55 7.05 -12.10
N LEU A 188 14.38 7.10 -11.06
CA LEU A 188 14.15 7.91 -9.86
C LEU A 188 14.67 9.34 -10.03
N ASP A 189 13.84 10.31 -9.68
CA ASP A 189 14.29 11.68 -9.41
C ASP A 189 14.87 11.78 -7.99
N PHE A 190 16.19 11.60 -7.86
CA PHE A 190 16.86 11.67 -6.55
C PHE A 190 16.70 13.01 -5.81
N PRO A 191 16.78 14.19 -6.46
CA PRO A 191 16.39 15.44 -5.83
C PRO A 191 15.01 15.40 -5.17
N LYS A 192 14.01 14.82 -5.85
CA LYS A 192 12.65 14.62 -5.31
C LYS A 192 12.62 13.57 -4.18
N VAL A 193 13.36 12.46 -4.29
CA VAL A 193 13.52 11.47 -3.20
C VAL A 193 14.05 12.14 -1.92
N VAL A 194 15.09 12.97 -2.03
CA VAL A 194 15.66 13.68 -0.88
C VAL A 194 14.67 14.69 -0.29
N SER A 195 13.97 15.45 -1.13
CA SER A 195 12.91 16.35 -0.69
C SER A 195 11.81 15.61 0.08
N TYR A 196 11.42 14.43 -0.40
CA TYR A 196 10.41 13.59 0.24
C TYR A 196 10.91 13.00 1.57
N ALA A 197 12.17 12.57 1.62
CA ALA A 197 12.81 12.10 2.84
C ALA A 197 12.89 13.21 3.91
N GLU A 198 13.24 14.45 3.54
CA GLU A 198 13.20 15.62 4.43
C GLU A 198 11.78 15.89 4.95
N ARG A 199 10.80 15.87 4.04
CA ARG A 199 9.39 16.05 4.40
C ARG A 199 8.89 15.00 5.36
N SER A 200 9.38 13.75 5.28
CA SER A 200 9.00 12.66 6.19
C SER A 200 9.31 12.95 7.67
N GLY A 201 10.31 13.80 7.93
CA GLY A 201 10.77 14.15 9.27
C GLY A 201 11.61 13.08 9.97
N ASN A 202 11.99 12.01 9.28
CA ASN A 202 12.91 11.01 9.82
C ASN A 202 14.30 11.13 9.18
N GLY A 203 15.24 11.77 9.87
CA GLY A 203 16.61 11.93 9.37
C GLY A 203 17.36 10.62 9.14
N ALA A 204 16.92 9.49 9.73
CA ALA A 204 17.50 8.19 9.44
C ALA A 204 17.23 7.72 8.00
N VAL A 205 16.14 8.16 7.37
CA VAL A 205 15.82 7.85 5.97
C VAL A 205 16.89 8.40 5.04
N LEU A 206 17.29 9.66 5.24
CA LEU A 206 18.37 10.31 4.48
C LEU A 206 19.70 9.57 4.62
N LYS A 207 20.04 9.15 5.85
CA LYS A 207 21.25 8.38 6.12
C LYS A 207 21.26 7.04 5.39
N ARG A 208 20.13 6.31 5.46
CA ARG A 208 19.96 5.02 4.77
C ARG A 208 20.02 5.17 3.26
N LEU A 209 19.38 6.21 2.70
CA LEU A 209 19.46 6.51 1.27
C LEU A 209 20.91 6.68 0.82
N GLY A 210 21.66 7.57 1.48
CA GLY A 210 23.05 7.83 1.12
C GLY A 210 23.94 6.59 1.23
N PHE A 211 23.80 5.84 2.33
CA PHE A 211 24.55 4.60 2.53
C PHE A 211 24.23 3.53 1.49
N LEU A 212 22.95 3.27 1.20
CA LEU A 212 22.55 2.25 0.23
C LEU A 212 22.94 2.64 -1.19
N CYS A 213 22.81 3.91 -1.58
CA CYS A 213 23.28 4.36 -2.89
C CYS A 213 24.79 4.11 -3.05
N GLU A 214 25.58 4.46 -2.05
CA GLU A 214 27.03 4.24 -2.06
C GLU A 214 27.38 2.75 -2.12
N MET A 215 26.72 1.92 -1.30
CA MET A 215 26.95 0.47 -1.25
C MET A 215 26.55 -0.23 -2.54
N MET A 216 25.43 0.14 -3.15
CA MET A 216 24.93 -0.46 -4.40
C MET A 216 25.64 0.09 -5.65
N GLY A 217 26.43 1.16 -5.53
CA GLY A 217 27.04 1.86 -6.65
C GLY A 217 26.03 2.65 -7.48
N VAL A 218 24.98 3.17 -6.84
CA VAL A 218 24.01 4.08 -7.44
C VAL A 218 24.58 5.51 -7.37
N PRO A 219 24.86 6.15 -8.52
CA PRO A 219 25.51 7.45 -8.53
C PRO A 219 24.58 8.53 -7.97
N LEU A 220 25.09 9.29 -7.00
CA LEU A 220 24.45 10.52 -6.51
C LEU A 220 25.35 11.70 -6.83
N SER A 221 24.76 12.82 -7.27
CA SER A 221 25.53 14.05 -7.48
C SER A 221 26.13 14.55 -6.17
N GLY A 222 27.27 15.26 -6.24
CA GLY A 222 27.91 15.82 -5.06
C GLY A 222 27.01 16.78 -4.27
N GLU A 223 26.11 17.49 -4.96
CA GLU A 223 25.10 18.35 -4.34
C GLU A 223 24.09 17.54 -3.52
N ILE A 224 23.58 16.44 -4.07
CA ILE A 224 22.65 15.55 -3.37
C ILE A 224 23.31 14.94 -2.13
N VAL A 225 24.56 14.47 -2.26
CA VAL A 225 25.33 13.93 -1.13
C VAL A 225 25.51 14.98 -0.03
N ARG A 226 25.83 16.22 -0.39
CA ARG A 226 25.95 17.34 0.57
C ARG A 226 24.61 17.63 1.25
N ARG A 227 23.51 17.69 0.49
CA ARG A 227 22.16 17.92 1.01
C ARG A 227 21.75 16.84 2.01
N ILE A 228 21.97 15.57 1.69
CA ILE A 228 21.73 14.44 2.59
C ILE A 228 22.51 14.62 3.90
N LYS A 229 23.83 14.88 3.82
CA LYS A 229 24.68 15.04 5.01
C LYS A 229 24.28 16.24 5.88
N LEU A 230 23.87 17.36 5.27
CA LEU A 230 23.45 18.56 6.00
C LEU A 230 22.11 18.39 6.72
N LYS A 231 21.18 17.61 6.13
CA LYS A 231 19.81 17.45 6.64
C LYS A 231 19.62 16.20 7.50
N ALA A 232 20.55 15.26 7.46
CA ALA A 232 20.57 14.10 8.34
C ALA A 232 20.71 14.52 9.80
N THR A 233 20.03 13.80 10.70
CA THR A 233 20.13 14.03 12.15
C THR A 233 21.53 13.68 12.69
N LYS A 234 21.91 14.22 13.86
CA LYS A 234 23.17 13.81 14.53
C LYS A 234 23.11 12.35 15.01
N GLY A 235 24.27 11.77 15.30
CA GLY A 235 24.41 10.43 15.89
C GLY A 235 24.23 9.26 14.91
N TYR A 236 24.26 8.03 15.45
CA TYR A 236 24.18 6.80 14.68
C TYR A 236 22.77 6.18 14.71
N ALA A 237 22.11 6.14 13.55
CA ALA A 237 20.84 5.42 13.36
C ALA A 237 21.09 3.99 12.90
N LEU A 238 20.19 3.05 13.17
CA LEU A 238 20.29 1.69 12.64
C LEU A 238 20.01 1.68 11.14
N LEU A 239 20.82 0.92 10.39
CA LEU A 239 20.53 0.59 9.00
C LEU A 239 19.19 -0.17 8.92
N SER A 240 19.08 -1.31 9.60
CA SER A 240 17.82 -2.04 9.78
C SER A 240 17.12 -1.62 11.08
N PRO A 241 15.96 -0.92 11.03
CA PRO A 241 15.34 -0.32 12.22
C PRO A 241 14.90 -1.30 13.31
N ARG A 242 14.53 -2.53 12.92
CA ARG A 242 14.04 -3.58 13.84
C ARG A 242 15.12 -4.59 14.23
N GLY A 243 16.34 -4.43 13.72
CA GLY A 243 17.47 -5.30 14.05
C GLY A 243 18.08 -5.00 15.43
N LYS A 244 18.97 -5.88 15.88
CA LYS A 244 19.77 -5.65 17.09
C LYS A 244 20.67 -4.42 16.92
N ARG A 245 21.06 -3.80 18.05
CA ARG A 245 21.96 -2.64 18.06
C ARG A 245 23.43 -3.10 18.14
N GLU A 246 23.87 -3.80 17.11
CA GLU A 246 25.22 -4.34 16.96
C GLU A 246 25.74 -4.08 15.54
N GLY A 247 27.02 -4.33 15.27
CA GLY A 247 27.61 -4.22 13.94
C GLY A 247 28.54 -3.01 13.75
N ARG A 248 28.80 -2.65 12.49
CA ARG A 248 29.86 -1.70 12.12
C ARG A 248 29.34 -0.27 12.03
N HIS A 249 30.09 0.69 12.55
CA HIS A 249 29.80 2.11 12.35
C HIS A 249 30.21 2.58 10.95
N SER A 250 29.28 3.21 10.22
CA SER A 250 29.55 4.04 9.05
C SER A 250 29.51 5.50 9.48
N SER A 251 30.68 6.06 9.78
CA SER A 251 30.83 7.46 10.23
C SER A 251 30.39 8.46 9.15
N ARG A 252 30.67 8.15 7.88
CA ARG A 252 30.31 8.96 6.71
C ARG A 252 28.81 9.24 6.62
N TRP A 253 27.97 8.27 6.99
CA TRP A 253 26.51 8.36 6.92
C TRP A 253 25.83 8.39 8.29
N GLY A 254 26.58 8.28 9.39
CA GLY A 254 26.02 8.21 10.74
C GLY A 254 25.08 7.01 10.91
N LEU A 255 25.49 5.83 10.43
CA LEU A 255 24.72 4.58 10.57
C LEU A 255 25.48 3.52 11.35
N LEU A 256 24.76 2.77 12.18
CA LEU A 256 25.18 1.46 12.66
C LEU A 256 24.65 0.42 11.67
N VAL A 257 25.57 -0.16 10.91
CA VAL A 257 25.32 -1.22 9.92
C VAL A 257 25.12 -2.52 10.70
N ASN A 258 23.87 -2.77 11.07
CA ASN A 258 23.45 -3.84 11.97
C ASN A 258 22.81 -5.04 11.26
N VAL A 259 23.05 -5.15 9.96
CA VAL A 259 22.69 -6.27 9.11
C VAL A 259 23.86 -6.51 8.15
N ASP A 260 24.11 -7.77 7.85
CA ASP A 260 25.16 -8.18 6.92
C ASP A 260 24.69 -7.98 5.48
N LEU A 261 24.82 -6.74 5.01
CA LEU A 261 24.33 -6.30 3.71
C LEU A 261 25.51 -5.91 2.81
N THR A 262 25.63 -6.62 1.69
CA THR A 262 26.56 -6.30 0.59
C THR A 262 25.80 -6.23 -0.72
N LYS A 263 26.42 -5.65 -1.76
CA LYS A 263 25.80 -5.54 -3.08
C LYS A 263 25.52 -6.92 -3.66
N GLU A 264 26.46 -7.84 -3.49
CA GLU A 264 26.35 -9.23 -3.95
C GLU A 264 25.19 -9.94 -3.26
N LYS A 265 25.02 -9.75 -1.94
CA LYS A 265 23.91 -10.33 -1.18
C LYS A 265 22.56 -9.73 -1.55
N ALA A 266 22.51 -8.43 -1.82
CA ALA A 266 21.27 -7.76 -2.21
C ALA A 266 20.81 -8.11 -3.63
N LEU A 267 21.74 -8.54 -4.51
CA LEU A 267 21.46 -8.89 -5.89
C LEU A 267 21.42 -10.41 -6.16
N ALA A 268 21.76 -11.23 -5.17
CA ALA A 268 21.58 -12.67 -5.20
C ALA A 268 20.09 -13.05 -5.18
#